data_AF-A0A1U9KQR0-F1
#
_entry.id   AF-A0A1U9KQR0-F1
#
_cell.length_a   1.000
_cell.length_b   1.000
_cell.length_c   1.000
_cell.angle_alpha   90.00
_cell.angle_beta   90.00
_cell.angle_gamma   90.00
#
_symmetry.space_group_name_H-M   'P 1'
#
loop_
_entity.id
_entity.type
_entity.pdbx_description
1 polymer ?
#
loop_
_entity_poly.entity_id
_entity_poly.type
_entity_poly.pdbx_seq_one_letter_code
_entity_poly.pdbx_strand_id
1 'polypeptide(L)'
;MSLSTATVPTDMGMMKSPLRRGVVIAIPAIALLVAMGLSTHFVRIGASSGGAVAFSPETFGKTEFPKIQAEVVRKAVDAPVFAKAVMADKDKAASQYGVPGNIGPEISVKFTGTAGTPVSGVYPVTVPGLPDDIHVRVQTGPAINGTDLRDATGTVTFGQFTNQIDYQNAGAALNKEMKTQVLSKIDTKNLAGKNVTVVGVFQLINPKNWLVTPVQVGTP
;
A
#
# COMPACT_ATOMS: atom_id res chain seq x y z
N MET A 1 -29.78 -87.50 -41.97
CA MET A 1 -31.18 -87.02 -41.99
C MET A 1 -31.30 -86.02 -40.84
N SER A 2 -31.71 -84.76 -40.97
CA SER A 2 -32.41 -84.03 -42.03
C SER A 2 -31.98 -82.54 -41.98
N LEU A 3 -32.12 -81.84 -43.10
CA LEU A 3 -31.84 -80.42 -43.34
C LEU A 3 -32.79 -79.49 -42.52
N SER A 4 -32.44 -78.21 -42.34
CA SER A 4 -33.18 -77.09 -42.97
C SER A 4 -32.89 -75.69 -42.38
N THR A 5 -32.44 -74.80 -43.28
CA THR A 5 -32.81 -73.38 -43.49
C THR A 5 -32.55 -72.26 -42.46
N ALA A 6 -31.99 -71.17 -43.01
CA ALA A 6 -31.70 -69.87 -42.42
C ALA A 6 -32.93 -68.97 -42.22
N THR A 7 -32.79 -67.95 -41.35
CA THR A 7 -33.51 -66.66 -41.47
C THR A 7 -32.83 -65.58 -40.61
N VAL A 8 -32.65 -64.38 -41.17
CA VAL A 8 -32.33 -63.11 -40.47
C VAL A 8 -33.53 -62.18 -40.65
N PRO A 9 -34.01 -61.48 -39.61
CA PRO A 9 -34.11 -60.01 -39.74
C PRO A 9 -33.88 -59.19 -38.43
N THR A 10 -33.20 -58.05 -38.61
CA THR A 10 -33.63 -56.66 -38.32
C THR A 10 -34.12 -56.22 -36.92
N ASP A 11 -33.27 -55.36 -36.32
CA ASP A 11 -33.54 -54.06 -35.65
C ASP A 11 -34.21 -53.99 -34.25
N MET A 12 -33.52 -53.31 -33.31
CA MET A 12 -33.99 -52.07 -32.66
C MET A 12 -33.06 -51.66 -31.50
N GLY A 13 -32.53 -50.44 -31.58
CA GLY A 13 -31.64 -49.85 -30.59
C GLY A 13 -32.27 -49.75 -29.19
N MET A 14 -31.54 -50.21 -28.17
CA MET A 14 -31.88 -49.97 -26.77
C MET A 14 -31.46 -48.54 -26.34
N MET A 15 -32.46 -47.69 -26.12
CA MET A 15 -32.33 -46.42 -25.38
C MET A 15 -31.80 -46.68 -23.96
N LYS A 16 -30.63 -46.12 -23.62
CA LYS A 16 -30.10 -46.11 -22.24
C LYS A 16 -30.82 -45.06 -21.40
N SER A 17 -31.51 -45.51 -20.35
CA SER A 17 -32.28 -44.65 -19.42
C SER A 17 -31.42 -43.55 -18.75
N PRO A 18 -31.97 -42.33 -18.54
CA PRO A 18 -31.23 -41.18 -17.98
C PRO A 18 -31.06 -41.23 -16.45
N LEU A 19 -31.74 -42.14 -15.75
CA LEU A 19 -31.84 -42.14 -14.28
C LEU A 19 -30.51 -42.47 -13.57
N ARG A 20 -29.61 -43.24 -14.21
CA ARG A 20 -28.34 -43.65 -13.60
C ARG A 20 -27.25 -42.56 -13.60
N ARG A 21 -27.37 -41.53 -14.45
CA ARG A 21 -26.39 -40.43 -14.51
C ARG A 21 -26.60 -39.37 -13.43
N GLY A 22 -27.85 -39.11 -13.03
CA GLY A 22 -28.15 -38.11 -12.00
C GLY A 22 -27.60 -38.47 -10.62
N VAL A 23 -27.71 -39.75 -10.23
CA VAL A 23 -27.25 -40.24 -8.91
C VAL A 23 -25.73 -40.27 -8.80
N VAL A 24 -25.02 -40.62 -9.88
CA VAL A 24 -23.54 -40.68 -9.91
C VAL A 24 -22.91 -39.29 -9.83
N ILE A 25 -23.62 -38.22 -10.18
CA ILE A 25 -23.14 -36.83 -10.07
C ILE A 25 -23.58 -36.19 -8.76
N ALA A 26 -24.79 -36.49 -8.27
CA ALA A 26 -25.33 -35.88 -7.06
C ALA A 26 -24.55 -36.26 -5.79
N ILE A 27 -24.14 -37.52 -5.65
CA ILE A 27 -23.42 -37.99 -4.47
C ILE A 27 -22.05 -37.32 -4.29
N PRO A 28 -21.17 -37.27 -5.32
CA PRO A 28 -19.90 -36.56 -5.18
C PRO A 28 -20.08 -35.04 -5.03
N ALA A 29 -21.12 -34.45 -5.63
CA ALA A 29 -21.41 -33.02 -5.44
C ALA A 29 -21.82 -32.71 -3.98
N ILE A 30 -22.64 -33.55 -3.36
CA ILE A 30 -23.02 -33.39 -1.94
C ILE A 30 -21.81 -33.63 -1.03
N ALA A 31 -21.01 -34.65 -1.30
CA ALA A 31 -19.78 -34.90 -0.55
C ALA A 31 -18.80 -33.73 -0.64
N LEU A 32 -18.70 -33.10 -1.81
CA LEU A 32 -17.89 -31.89 -2.01
C LEU A 32 -18.43 -30.71 -1.20
N LEU A 33 -19.74 -30.47 -1.19
CA LEU A 33 -20.36 -29.42 -0.39
C LEU A 33 -20.16 -29.62 1.12
N VAL A 34 -20.22 -30.87 1.59
CA VAL A 34 -19.93 -31.22 2.99
C VAL A 34 -18.46 -31.00 3.32
N ALA A 35 -17.53 -31.41 2.44
CA ALA A 35 -16.10 -31.16 2.62
C ALA A 35 -15.76 -29.67 2.63
N MET A 36 -16.41 -28.87 1.78
CA MET A 36 -16.30 -27.41 1.79
C MET A 36 -16.82 -26.82 3.10
N GLY A 37 -17.96 -27.30 3.60
CA GLY A 37 -18.50 -26.89 4.90
C GLY A 37 -17.57 -27.22 6.07
N LEU A 38 -16.97 -28.43 6.08
CA LEU A 38 -16.02 -28.87 7.11
C LEU A 38 -14.66 -28.16 7.03
N SER A 39 -14.24 -27.74 5.82
CA SER A 39 -13.00 -26.99 5.59
C SER A 39 -13.15 -25.48 5.81
N THR A 40 -14.38 -24.98 5.94
CA THR A 40 -14.63 -23.56 6.17
C THR A 40 -14.49 -23.24 7.65
N HIS A 41 -13.40 -22.56 8.01
CA HIS A 41 -13.21 -22.02 9.35
C HIS A 41 -13.97 -20.70 9.51
N PHE A 42 -15.10 -20.73 10.22
CA PHE A 42 -15.89 -19.52 10.51
C PHE A 42 -15.26 -18.73 11.64
N VAL A 43 -14.61 -17.61 11.31
CA VAL A 43 -14.16 -16.63 12.31
C VAL A 43 -15.34 -15.73 12.68
N ARG A 44 -15.82 -15.83 13.93
CA ARG A 44 -16.77 -14.86 14.47
C ARG A 44 -16.07 -13.53 14.73
N ILE A 45 -16.49 -12.49 14.03
CA ILE A 45 -16.12 -11.11 14.35
C ILE A 45 -16.74 -10.78 15.71
N GLY A 46 -15.92 -10.66 16.76
CA GLY A 46 -16.33 -10.17 18.08
C GLY A 46 -16.23 -11.13 19.28
N ALA A 47 -15.67 -12.33 19.13
CA ALA A 47 -15.36 -13.19 20.29
C ALA A 47 -13.89 -13.09 20.68
N SER A 48 -13.48 -11.96 21.23
CA SER A 48 -12.18 -11.82 21.89
C SER A 48 -12.19 -12.61 23.20
N SER A 49 -11.65 -13.82 23.17
CA SER A 49 -11.13 -14.46 24.39
C SER A 49 -9.87 -13.71 24.83
N GLY A 50 -10.01 -12.87 25.85
CA GLY A 50 -8.92 -12.40 26.72
C GLY A 50 -8.24 -11.09 26.33
N GLY A 51 -8.53 -10.04 27.11
CA GLY A 51 -7.54 -9.11 27.69
C GLY A 51 -6.63 -8.24 26.82
N ALA A 52 -6.65 -8.32 25.49
CA ALA A 52 -5.87 -7.40 24.65
C ALA A 52 -6.65 -6.09 24.42
N VAL A 53 -6.08 -4.97 24.84
CA VAL A 53 -6.60 -3.63 24.51
C VAL A 53 -6.63 -3.49 22.99
N ALA A 54 -7.81 -3.16 22.44
CA ALA A 54 -7.95 -2.93 21.00
C ALA A 54 -7.04 -1.78 20.54
N PHE A 55 -6.41 -1.93 19.38
CA PHE A 55 -5.55 -0.90 18.80
C PHE A 55 -6.30 0.42 18.64
N SER A 56 -5.68 1.53 19.06
CA SER A 56 -6.20 2.89 18.91
C SER A 56 -5.36 3.66 17.90
N PRO A 57 -5.84 3.85 16.65
CA PRO A 57 -5.12 4.62 15.64
C PRO A 57 -4.84 6.05 16.09
N GLU A 58 -5.79 6.69 16.78
CA GLU A 58 -5.62 8.07 17.27
C GLU A 58 -4.47 8.19 18.28
N THR A 59 -4.46 7.31 19.29
CA THR A 59 -3.40 7.31 20.31
C THR A 59 -2.04 6.99 19.69
N PHE A 60 -2.01 6.03 18.77
CA PHE A 60 -0.82 5.65 18.03
C PHE A 60 -0.25 6.83 17.24
N GLY A 61 -1.07 7.50 16.43
CA GLY A 61 -0.65 8.65 15.63
C GLY A 61 -0.02 9.73 16.51
N LYS A 62 -0.72 10.14 17.58
CA LYS A 62 -0.25 11.21 18.48
C LYS A 62 1.08 10.89 19.16
N THR A 63 1.30 9.61 19.46
CA THR A 63 2.49 9.14 20.18
C THR A 63 3.69 8.91 19.24
N GLU A 64 3.44 8.34 18.07
CA GLU A 64 4.50 7.91 17.14
C GLU A 64 4.87 8.99 16.13
N PHE A 65 3.93 9.86 15.72
CA PHE A 65 4.22 10.89 14.72
C PHE A 65 5.39 11.81 15.11
N PRO A 66 5.50 12.33 16.36
CA PRO A 66 6.65 13.17 16.73
C PRO A 66 8.00 12.43 16.65
N LYS A 67 8.03 11.12 16.98
CA LYS A 67 9.24 10.30 16.90
C LYS A 67 9.65 10.08 15.44
N ILE A 68 8.68 9.76 14.59
CA ILE A 68 8.87 9.57 13.15
C ILE A 68 9.33 10.88 12.50
N GLN A 69 8.67 11.99 12.81
CA GLN A 69 9.06 13.32 12.33
C GLN A 69 10.51 13.63 12.69
N ALA A 70 10.92 13.43 13.95
CA ALA A 70 12.29 13.67 14.38
C ALA A 70 13.31 12.81 13.62
N GLU A 71 13.01 11.52 13.43
CA GLU A 71 13.88 10.60 12.70
C GLU A 71 13.98 10.94 11.21
N VAL A 72 12.86 11.29 10.56
CA VAL A 72 12.85 11.74 9.16
C VAL A 72 13.70 13.00 9.00
N VAL A 73 13.54 13.98 9.90
CA VAL A 73 14.36 15.21 9.88
C VAL A 73 15.84 14.89 10.07
N ARG A 74 16.18 13.98 11.00
CA ARG A 74 17.57 13.58 11.26
C ARG A 74 18.21 12.87 10.08
N LYS A 75 17.46 12.03 9.36
CA LYS A 75 17.94 11.25 8.20
C LYS A 75 17.86 11.99 6.87
N ALA A 76 17.16 13.14 6.82
CA ALA A 76 16.89 13.83 5.58
C ALA A 76 18.17 14.29 4.87
N VAL A 77 18.38 13.75 3.65
CA VAL A 77 19.45 14.17 2.76
C VAL A 77 19.00 15.32 1.87
N ASP A 78 19.90 16.23 1.53
CA ASP A 78 19.62 17.30 0.57
C ASP A 78 19.20 16.73 -0.79
N ALA A 79 18.08 17.20 -1.34
CA ALA A 79 17.53 16.67 -2.59
C ALA A 79 18.52 16.68 -3.77
N PRO A 80 19.33 17.72 -4.01
CA PRO A 80 20.35 17.68 -5.07
C PRO A 80 21.43 16.62 -4.84
N VAL A 81 21.81 16.38 -3.58
CA VAL A 81 22.81 15.35 -3.22
C VAL A 81 22.24 13.97 -3.49
N PHE A 82 21.00 13.72 -3.07
CA PHE A 82 20.32 12.46 -3.34
C PHE A 82 20.08 12.24 -4.83
N ALA A 83 19.64 13.27 -5.57
CA ALA A 83 19.44 13.23 -7.02
C ALA A 83 20.70 12.76 -7.74
N LYS A 84 21.86 13.33 -7.41
CA LYS A 84 23.15 12.91 -7.98
C LYS A 84 23.47 11.45 -7.67
N ALA A 85 23.26 11.02 -6.42
CA ALA A 85 23.54 9.65 -6.01
C ALA A 85 22.64 8.63 -6.71
N VAL A 86 21.32 8.88 -6.73
CA VAL A 86 20.33 7.95 -7.27
C VAL A 86 20.37 7.85 -8.79
N MET A 87 20.83 8.90 -9.49
CA MET A 87 21.10 8.86 -10.93
C MET A 87 22.39 8.13 -11.28
N ALA A 88 23.39 8.13 -10.38
CA ALA A 88 24.63 7.39 -10.59
C ALA A 88 24.44 5.88 -10.35
N ASP A 89 23.77 5.53 -9.25
CA ASP A 89 23.49 4.14 -8.87
C ASP A 89 22.30 4.10 -7.91
N LYS A 90 21.15 3.63 -8.41
CA LYS A 90 19.90 3.56 -7.64
C LYS A 90 20.05 2.64 -6.42
N ASP A 91 20.67 1.49 -6.56
CA ASP A 91 20.73 0.46 -5.51
C ASP A 91 21.71 0.88 -4.39
N LYS A 92 22.83 1.48 -4.78
CA LYS A 92 23.75 2.09 -3.82
C LYS A 92 23.12 3.26 -3.07
N ALA A 93 22.42 4.15 -3.76
CA ALA A 93 21.72 5.27 -3.13
C ALA A 93 20.62 4.78 -2.18
N ALA A 94 19.85 3.77 -2.59
CA ALA A 94 18.86 3.09 -1.77
C ALA A 94 19.47 2.51 -0.48
N SER A 95 20.59 1.81 -0.59
CA SER A 95 21.29 1.23 0.56
C SER A 95 21.87 2.29 1.51
N GLN A 96 22.38 3.40 0.95
CA GLN A 96 23.02 4.46 1.72
C GLN A 96 22.02 5.39 2.45
N TYR A 97 20.93 5.77 1.79
CA TYR A 97 20.01 6.80 2.27
C TYR A 97 18.63 6.28 2.64
N GLY A 98 18.29 5.06 2.22
CA GLY A 98 16.96 4.51 2.35
C GLY A 98 16.75 3.65 3.57
N VAL A 99 15.51 3.61 4.03
CA VAL A 99 15.01 2.59 4.95
C VAL A 99 14.33 1.50 4.13
N PRO A 100 14.63 0.21 4.32
CA PRO A 100 13.97 -0.87 3.60
C PRO A 100 12.45 -0.81 3.74
N GLY A 101 11.75 -0.79 2.61
CA GLY A 101 10.29 -0.82 2.51
C GLY A 101 9.81 -1.98 1.65
N ASN A 102 8.49 -2.20 1.60
CA ASN A 102 7.90 -3.37 0.93
C ASN A 102 7.99 -3.33 -0.61
N ILE A 103 7.85 -2.14 -1.21
CA ILE A 103 7.90 -1.95 -2.68
C ILE A 103 9.23 -1.33 -3.09
N GLY A 104 9.65 -0.30 -2.36
CA GLY A 104 10.93 0.35 -2.50
C GLY A 104 11.37 0.91 -1.17
N PRO A 105 12.64 1.33 -1.03
CA PRO A 105 13.11 1.95 0.18
C PRO A 105 12.49 3.34 0.36
N GLU A 106 12.22 3.71 1.60
CA GLU A 106 11.74 5.03 1.98
C GLU A 106 12.94 5.99 2.11
N ILE A 107 12.89 7.10 1.38
CA ILE A 107 13.96 8.10 1.35
C ILE A 107 13.47 9.36 2.05
N SER A 108 14.21 9.79 3.07
CA SER A 108 13.99 11.10 3.71
C SER A 108 14.78 12.17 2.96
N VAL A 109 14.12 13.22 2.50
CA VAL A 109 14.74 14.34 1.77
C VAL A 109 14.37 15.69 2.35
N LYS A 110 15.27 16.65 2.19
CA LYS A 110 15.03 18.08 2.46
C LYS A 110 15.35 18.92 1.23
N PHE A 111 14.53 19.94 0.99
CA PHE A 111 14.73 20.87 -0.13
C PHE A 111 13.99 22.18 0.09
N THR A 112 14.39 23.19 -0.67
CA THR A 112 13.66 24.44 -0.82
C THR A 112 13.42 24.68 -2.30
N GLY A 113 12.21 25.08 -2.68
CA GLY A 113 11.87 25.29 -4.09
C GLY A 113 10.55 26.01 -4.29
N THR A 114 10.29 26.38 -5.54
CA THR A 114 9.08 27.12 -5.91
C THR A 114 7.94 26.13 -6.19
N ALA A 115 6.84 26.26 -5.46
CA ALA A 115 5.64 25.45 -5.69
C ALA A 115 4.90 25.92 -6.95
N GLY A 116 4.55 24.99 -7.84
CA GLY A 116 3.78 25.26 -9.05
C GLY A 116 2.26 25.21 -8.82
N THR A 117 1.51 24.98 -9.91
CA THR A 117 0.04 24.83 -9.82
C THR A 117 -0.32 23.45 -9.27
N PRO A 118 -1.12 23.36 -8.20
CA PRO A 118 -1.47 22.08 -7.61
C PRO A 118 -2.49 21.31 -8.45
N VAL A 119 -2.40 19.99 -8.42
CA VAL A 119 -3.44 19.09 -8.94
C VAL A 119 -3.89 18.19 -7.79
N SER A 120 -5.17 18.27 -7.42
CA SER A 120 -5.76 17.47 -6.34
C SER A 120 -4.97 17.50 -5.03
N GLY A 121 -4.42 18.67 -4.68
CA GLY A 121 -3.66 18.82 -3.43
C GLY A 121 -2.19 18.44 -3.49
N VAL A 122 -1.67 18.14 -4.68
CA VAL A 122 -0.28 17.79 -4.89
C VAL A 122 0.40 18.91 -5.66
N TYR A 123 1.42 19.51 -5.08
CA TYR A 123 2.18 20.59 -5.69
C TYR A 123 3.42 20.03 -6.39
N PRO A 124 3.61 20.26 -7.70
CA PRO A 124 4.95 20.16 -8.28
C PRO A 124 5.84 21.23 -7.64
N VAL A 125 7.09 20.90 -7.33
CA VAL A 125 8.05 21.85 -6.75
C VAL A 125 9.30 21.87 -7.59
N THR A 126 9.66 23.06 -8.10
CA THR A 126 10.91 23.30 -8.80
C THR A 126 12.00 23.55 -7.76
N VAL A 127 12.89 22.58 -7.58
CA VAL A 127 14.00 22.66 -6.63
C VAL A 127 15.28 23.05 -7.37
N PRO A 128 15.92 24.18 -7.04
CA PRO A 128 17.20 24.55 -7.64
C PRO A 128 18.27 23.47 -7.46
N GLY A 129 19.00 23.18 -8.54
CA GLY A 129 20.08 22.19 -8.53
C GLY A 129 19.64 20.73 -8.76
N LEU A 130 18.35 20.48 -8.99
CA LEU A 130 17.89 19.19 -9.52
C LEU A 130 17.94 19.18 -11.06
N PRO A 131 18.28 18.03 -11.67
CA PRO A 131 18.08 17.81 -13.11
C PRO A 131 16.62 18.03 -13.52
N ASP A 132 16.41 18.60 -14.71
CA ASP A 132 15.06 18.92 -15.24
C ASP A 132 14.15 17.69 -15.41
N ASP A 133 14.74 16.51 -15.53
CA ASP A 133 14.02 15.24 -15.68
C ASP A 133 13.64 14.59 -14.34
N ILE A 134 14.01 15.18 -13.19
CA ILE A 134 13.53 14.76 -11.87
C ILE A 134 12.35 15.64 -11.46
N HIS A 135 11.18 15.00 -11.32
CA HIS A 135 9.95 15.65 -10.91
C HIS A 135 9.68 15.43 -9.42
N VAL A 136 9.80 16.51 -8.64
CA VAL A 136 9.44 16.53 -7.22
C VAL A 136 8.03 17.04 -7.05
N ARG A 137 7.22 16.28 -6.31
CA ARG A 137 5.85 16.64 -5.96
C ARG A 137 5.64 16.49 -4.46
N VAL A 138 4.85 17.38 -3.85
CA VAL A 138 4.58 17.37 -2.41
C VAL A 138 3.08 17.24 -2.16
N GLN A 139 2.70 16.28 -1.31
CA GLN A 139 1.31 16.07 -0.92
C GLN A 139 0.91 17.05 0.19
N THR A 140 -0.14 17.84 -0.06
CA THR A 140 -0.64 18.87 0.88
C THR A 140 -2.13 18.73 1.22
N GLY A 141 -2.81 17.70 0.71
CA GLY A 141 -4.21 17.36 1.03
C GLY A 141 -5.24 17.89 0.01
N PRO A 142 -6.51 17.44 0.02
CA PRO A 142 -7.28 17.02 1.19
C PRO A 142 -6.98 15.60 1.69
N ALA A 143 -6.56 14.69 0.81
CA ALA A 143 -6.15 13.34 1.17
C ALA A 143 -4.62 13.19 1.04
N ILE A 144 -4.02 12.47 1.98
CA ILE A 144 -2.63 12.02 1.92
C ILE A 144 -2.68 10.51 1.74
N ASN A 145 -2.06 10.06 0.66
CA ASN A 145 -2.10 8.67 0.23
C ASN A 145 -0.81 7.96 0.63
N GLY A 146 -0.88 6.64 0.75
CA GLY A 146 0.29 5.82 1.03
C GLY A 146 0.62 5.68 2.51
N THR A 147 1.70 4.95 2.77
CA THR A 147 2.17 4.60 4.11
C THR A 147 3.58 5.08 4.37
N ASP A 148 4.10 5.99 3.54
CA ASP A 148 5.49 6.46 3.59
C ASP A 148 5.90 6.87 5.01
N LEU A 149 5.06 7.61 5.75
CA LEU A 149 5.37 8.00 7.13
C LEU A 149 5.50 6.82 8.10
N ARG A 150 4.68 5.78 7.93
CA ARG A 150 4.76 4.55 8.74
C ARG A 150 6.07 3.84 8.48
N ASP A 151 6.44 3.78 7.20
CA ASP A 151 7.56 2.97 6.71
C ASP A 151 8.90 3.73 6.80
N ALA A 152 8.87 5.07 6.92
CA ALA A 152 10.00 5.99 6.85
C ALA A 152 11.17 5.69 7.80
N THR A 153 10.88 5.08 8.95
CA THR A 153 11.87 4.81 9.99
C THR A 153 12.24 3.34 10.11
N GLY A 154 11.37 2.45 9.60
CA GLY A 154 11.46 1.00 9.80
C GLY A 154 11.10 0.55 11.23
N THR A 155 10.64 1.47 12.09
CA THR A 155 10.31 1.17 13.49
C THR A 155 8.88 0.68 13.67
N VAL A 156 7.98 1.02 12.76
CA VAL A 156 6.60 0.56 12.77
C VAL A 156 6.52 -0.69 11.88
N THR A 157 6.40 -1.86 12.50
CA THR A 157 6.43 -3.15 11.80
C THR A 157 5.14 -3.91 12.03
N PHE A 158 4.77 -4.76 11.07
CA PHE A 158 3.54 -5.55 11.16
C PHE A 158 3.44 -6.37 12.46
N GLY A 159 4.57 -6.86 13.00
CA GLY A 159 4.60 -7.64 14.24
C GLY A 159 4.12 -6.90 15.50
N GLN A 160 3.93 -5.58 15.43
CA GLN A 160 3.34 -4.76 16.49
C GLN A 160 1.80 -4.75 16.45
N PHE A 161 1.19 -5.33 15.42
CA PHE A 161 -0.25 -5.28 15.15
C PHE A 161 -0.82 -6.69 15.02
N THR A 162 -2.10 -6.82 15.34
CA THR A 162 -2.78 -8.14 15.32
C THR A 162 -3.27 -8.54 13.94
N ASN A 163 -3.47 -7.56 13.05
CA ASN A 163 -4.07 -7.75 11.74
C ASN A 163 -3.66 -6.64 10.76
N GLN A 164 -3.94 -6.88 9.48
CA GLN A 164 -3.59 -5.97 8.40
C GLN A 164 -4.34 -4.64 8.45
N ILE A 165 -5.58 -4.64 8.96
CA ILE A 165 -6.41 -3.43 9.06
C ILE A 165 -5.79 -2.45 10.07
N ASP A 166 -5.39 -2.95 11.24
CA ASP A 166 -4.71 -2.14 12.26
C ASP A 166 -3.39 -1.56 11.74
N TYR A 167 -2.61 -2.37 11.02
CA TYR A 167 -1.34 -1.92 10.44
C TYR A 167 -1.53 -0.85 9.34
N GLN A 168 -2.62 -0.90 8.58
CA GLN A 168 -2.96 0.17 7.62
C GLN A 168 -3.51 1.41 8.34
N ASN A 169 -4.33 1.22 9.37
CA ASN A 169 -4.85 2.30 10.20
C ASN A 169 -3.74 3.07 10.93
N ALA A 170 -2.64 2.41 11.28
CA ALA A 170 -1.45 3.07 11.81
C ALA A 170 -0.87 4.09 10.80
N GLY A 171 -0.76 3.72 9.52
CA GLY A 171 -0.32 4.63 8.46
C GLY A 171 -1.29 5.79 8.25
N ALA A 172 -2.60 5.50 8.20
CA ALA A 172 -3.62 6.54 8.08
C ALA A 172 -3.62 7.51 9.27
N ALA A 173 -3.39 7.01 10.49
CA ALA A 173 -3.27 7.83 11.68
C ALA A 173 -2.06 8.77 11.64
N LEU A 174 -0.90 8.29 11.18
CA LEU A 174 0.29 9.13 10.99
C LEU A 174 0.05 10.22 9.96
N ASN A 175 -0.60 9.89 8.84
CA ASN A 175 -0.98 10.89 7.83
C ASN A 175 -1.96 11.94 8.39
N LYS A 176 -2.91 11.52 9.23
CA LYS A 176 -3.84 12.42 9.90
C LYS A 176 -3.11 13.36 10.87
N GLU A 177 -2.20 12.83 11.67
CA GLU A 177 -1.42 13.62 12.61
C GLU A 177 -0.46 14.58 11.92
N MET A 178 0.17 14.15 10.83
CA MET A 178 0.95 15.04 9.96
C MET A 178 0.10 16.22 9.46
N LYS A 179 -1.11 15.95 8.95
CA LYS A 179 -2.02 17.03 8.53
C LYS A 179 -2.32 17.99 9.68
N THR A 180 -2.60 17.47 10.87
CA THR A 180 -2.91 18.27 12.06
C THR A 180 -1.71 19.08 12.55
N GLN A 181 -0.52 18.50 12.58
CA GLN A 181 0.65 19.11 13.22
C GLN A 181 1.56 19.88 12.27
N VAL A 182 1.46 19.63 10.95
CA VAL A 182 2.31 20.24 9.92
C VAL A 182 1.47 21.09 8.99
N LEU A 183 0.53 20.48 8.26
CA LEU A 183 -0.17 21.17 7.17
C LEU A 183 -1.23 22.17 7.65
N SER A 184 -1.83 21.97 8.83
CA SER A 184 -2.81 22.90 9.40
C SER A 184 -2.22 24.27 9.74
N LYS A 185 -0.89 24.36 9.87
CA LYS A 185 -0.15 25.57 10.24
C LYS A 185 0.16 26.49 9.06
N ILE A 186 -0.16 26.06 7.84
CA ILE A 186 0.12 26.81 6.61
C ILE A 186 -1.10 26.87 5.71
N ASP A 187 -1.15 27.87 4.84
CA ASP A 187 -2.17 27.97 3.80
C ASP A 187 -1.83 27.06 2.61
N THR A 188 -2.17 25.77 2.73
CA THR A 188 -1.91 24.77 1.69
C THR A 188 -2.66 25.03 0.38
N LYS A 189 -3.65 25.93 0.36
CA LYS A 189 -4.42 26.25 -0.86
C LYS A 189 -3.71 27.28 -1.73
N ASN A 190 -2.83 28.10 -1.15
CA ASN A 190 -2.20 29.23 -1.81
C ASN A 190 -0.68 29.14 -1.74
N LEU A 191 -0.10 28.00 -2.12
CA LEU A 191 1.36 27.83 -2.20
C LEU A 191 1.92 28.10 -3.60
N ALA A 192 1.08 28.12 -4.64
CA ALA A 192 1.54 28.34 -6.01
C ALA A 192 2.32 29.65 -6.15
N GLY A 193 3.49 29.59 -6.80
CA GLY A 193 4.44 30.68 -6.95
C GLY A 193 5.28 31.00 -5.71
N LYS A 194 4.98 30.41 -4.54
CA LYS A 194 5.75 30.65 -3.31
C LYS A 194 6.94 29.71 -3.21
N ASN A 195 7.98 30.20 -2.55
CA ASN A 195 9.09 29.36 -2.13
C ASN A 195 8.67 28.56 -0.88
N VAL A 196 8.88 27.26 -0.89
CA VAL A 196 8.56 26.34 0.20
C VAL A 196 9.80 25.56 0.60
N THR A 197 10.07 25.49 1.90
CA THR A 197 11.07 24.59 2.48
C THR A 197 10.35 23.36 3.02
N VAL A 198 10.75 22.19 2.54
CA VAL A 198 10.10 20.92 2.83
C VAL A 198 11.12 19.92 3.35
N VAL A 199 10.74 19.22 4.42
CA VAL A 199 11.36 17.96 4.82
C VAL A 199 10.28 16.90 4.76
N GLY A 200 10.55 15.78 4.12
CA GLY A 200 9.57 14.72 3.93
C GLY A 200 10.18 13.40 3.51
N VAL A 201 9.30 12.44 3.28
CA VAL A 201 9.66 11.09 2.86
C VAL A 201 8.96 10.75 1.54
N PHE A 202 9.60 9.94 0.72
CA PHE A 202 8.95 9.30 -0.43
C PHE A 202 9.50 7.89 -0.64
N GLN A 203 8.67 7.03 -1.21
CA GLN A 203 9.08 5.69 -1.60
C GLN A 203 9.82 5.70 -2.95
N LEU A 204 11.04 5.16 -2.99
CA LEU A 204 11.87 5.13 -4.20
C LEU A 204 11.45 4.01 -5.17
N ILE A 205 10.38 4.26 -5.93
CA ILE A 205 9.94 3.40 -7.02
C ILE A 205 10.65 3.80 -8.32
N ASN A 206 10.50 5.07 -8.71
CA ASN A 206 11.13 5.68 -9.88
C ASN A 206 12.08 6.79 -9.42
N PRO A 207 13.39 6.72 -9.75
CA PRO A 207 14.36 7.70 -9.28
C PRO A 207 14.17 9.11 -9.88
N LYS A 208 13.30 9.26 -10.90
CA LYS A 208 12.95 10.54 -11.54
C LYS A 208 11.59 11.11 -11.11
N ASN A 209 10.79 10.39 -10.32
CA ASN A 209 9.47 10.85 -9.90
C ASN A 209 9.29 10.66 -8.41
N TRP A 210 9.33 11.77 -7.65
CA TRP A 210 9.25 11.74 -6.20
C TRP A 210 7.91 12.33 -5.77
N LEU A 211 7.14 11.55 -5.01
CA LEU A 211 5.92 12.00 -4.36
C LEU A 211 6.20 12.07 -2.86
N VAL A 212 6.47 13.28 -2.37
CA VAL A 212 6.93 13.53 -1.03
C VAL A 212 5.75 13.77 -0.10
N THR A 213 5.67 12.95 0.95
CA THR A 213 4.80 13.18 2.12
C THR A 213 5.58 14.01 3.14
N PRO A 214 5.19 15.27 3.40
CA PRO A 214 5.98 16.17 4.23
C PRO A 214 5.84 15.85 5.71
N VAL A 215 6.93 15.99 6.48
CA VAL A 215 6.90 16.05 7.95
C VAL A 215 7.19 17.46 8.48
N GLN A 216 7.72 18.34 7.63
CA GLN A 216 7.85 19.77 7.89
C GLN A 216 7.62 20.54 6.59
N VAL A 217 6.87 21.64 6.68
CA VAL A 217 6.70 22.61 5.59
C VAL A 217 6.77 24.01 6.17
N GLY A 218 7.57 24.87 5.56
CA GLY A 218 7.64 26.28 5.89
C GLY A 218 7.67 27.13 4.62
N THR A 219 7.20 28.36 4.73
CA THR A 219 7.55 29.44 3.80
C THR A 219 8.61 30.30 4.47
N PRO A 220 9.65 30.75 3.75
CA PRO A 220 10.62 31.70 4.30
C PRO A 220 9.96 33.01 4.72
#